data_AF-A0A956HJW9-F1
#
_entry.id   AF-A0A956HJW9-F1
#
_cell.length_a   1.000
_cell.length_b   1.000
_cell.length_c   1.000
_cell.angle_alpha   90.00
_cell.angle_beta   90.00
_cell.angle_gamma   90.00
#
_symmetry.space_group_name_H-M   'P 1'
#
loop_
_entity.id
_entity.type
_entity.pdbx_description
1 polymer ?
#
loop_
_entity_poly.entity_id
_entity_poly.type
_entity_poly.pdbx_seq_one_letter_code
_entity_poly.pdbx_strand_id
1 'polypeptide(L)'
;MSLPSRDAPAHARITENAFHVLGLLPDCARADVERAGRTLLDMLEVGLAEARTYATPLGPRTRTPELVRHAMAELRSPARRILHELWAGHPARPRGAPQRGATHPDDAAEPWPFGFHAHGWRRP
;
A
#
# COMPACT_ATOMS: atom_id res chain seq x y z
N MET A 1 2.35 -8.68 23.73
CA MET A 1 2.38 -8.70 22.25
C MET A 1 1.39 -7.66 21.74
N SER A 2 1.86 -6.50 21.27
CA SER A 2 0.97 -5.44 20.78
C SER A 2 0.53 -5.76 19.36
N LEU A 3 -0.74 -6.04 19.13
CA LEU A 3 -1.30 -6.14 17.78
C LEU A 3 -1.19 -4.75 17.12
N PRO A 4 -1.00 -4.62 15.79
CA PRO A 4 -1.27 -3.34 15.14
C PRO A 4 -2.70 -2.93 15.51
N SER A 5 -2.86 -1.71 16.04
CA SER A 5 -4.10 -1.28 16.67
C SER A 5 -5.28 -1.54 15.73
N ARG A 6 -6.22 -2.39 16.17
CA ARG A 6 -7.45 -2.68 15.43
C ARG A 6 -8.29 -1.41 15.20
N ASP A 7 -7.97 -0.34 15.92
CA ASP A 7 -8.63 0.96 15.86
C ASP A 7 -7.92 1.98 14.97
N ALA A 8 -6.77 1.63 14.35
CA ALA A 8 -6.13 2.52 13.41
C ALA A 8 -7.11 2.81 12.25
N PRO A 9 -7.37 4.09 11.91
CA PRO A 9 -8.30 4.44 10.86
C PRO A 9 -7.85 3.82 9.54
N ALA A 10 -8.81 3.38 8.71
CA ALA A 10 -8.52 2.69 7.46
C ALA A 10 -7.51 3.44 6.57
N HIS A 11 -7.57 4.78 6.58
CA HIS A 11 -6.59 5.65 5.92
C HIS A 11 -5.15 5.32 6.32
N ALA A 12 -4.85 5.23 7.63
CA ALA A 12 -3.50 4.97 8.12
C ALA A 12 -2.98 3.59 7.68
N ARG A 13 -3.85 2.57 7.67
CA ARG A 13 -3.49 1.22 7.21
C ARG A 13 -3.12 1.16 5.73
N ILE A 14 -3.76 1.99 4.92
CA ILE A 14 -3.47 2.10 3.49
C ILE A 14 -2.19 2.91 3.28
N THR A 15 -2.02 4.05 3.96
CA THR A 15 -0.87 4.93 3.70
C THR A 15 0.43 4.42 4.31
N GLU A 16 0.39 3.80 5.47
CA GLU A 16 1.59 3.32 6.19
C GLU A 16 1.79 1.81 6.05
N ASN A 17 1.15 1.20 5.07
CA ASN A 17 1.29 -0.22 4.79
C ASN A 17 2.77 -0.58 4.57
N ALA A 18 3.24 -1.62 5.25
CA ALA A 18 4.65 -2.01 5.22
C ALA A 18 5.15 -2.36 3.82
N PHE A 19 4.30 -2.92 2.94
CA PHE A 19 4.66 -3.20 1.56
C PHE A 19 4.92 -1.93 0.75
N HIS A 20 4.09 -0.89 0.91
CA HIS A 20 4.28 0.39 0.23
C HIS A 20 5.54 1.11 0.73
N VAL A 21 5.78 1.08 2.04
CA VAL A 21 7.00 1.65 2.63
C VAL A 21 8.24 1.02 2.00
N LEU A 22 8.27 -0.31 1.85
CA LEU A 22 9.41 -1.02 1.26
C LEU A 22 9.41 -1.02 -0.28
N GLY A 23 8.32 -0.60 -0.92
CA GLY A 23 8.19 -0.65 -2.38
C GLY A 23 8.08 -2.08 -2.93
N LEU A 24 7.52 -2.99 -2.14
CA LEU A 24 7.37 -4.41 -2.49
C LEU A 24 5.91 -4.75 -2.80
N LEU A 25 5.74 -5.87 -3.50
CA LEU A 25 4.43 -6.50 -3.69
C LEU A 25 4.15 -7.50 -2.56
N PRO A 26 2.88 -7.77 -2.23
CA PRO A 26 2.50 -8.71 -1.16
C PRO A 26 2.97 -10.16 -1.37
N ASP A 27 3.24 -10.55 -2.61
CA ASP A 27 3.73 -11.87 -3.02
C ASP A 27 5.24 -12.07 -2.78
N CYS A 28 5.96 -11.02 -2.35
CA CYS A 28 7.41 -11.08 -2.15
C CYS A 28 7.84 -12.10 -1.09
N ALA A 29 9.01 -12.72 -1.29
CA ALA A 29 9.56 -13.62 -0.30
C ALA A 29 10.09 -12.85 0.92
N ARG A 30 10.24 -13.54 2.05
CA ARG A 30 10.85 -12.95 3.26
C ARG A 30 12.26 -12.41 3.00
N ALA A 31 13.04 -13.06 2.14
CA ALA A 31 14.39 -12.60 1.78
C ALA A 31 14.36 -11.25 1.04
N ASP A 32 13.32 -10.98 0.25
CA ASP A 32 13.18 -9.71 -0.48
C ASP A 32 12.91 -8.55 0.47
N VAL A 33 12.12 -8.78 1.53
CA VAL A 33 11.88 -7.81 2.61
C VAL A 33 13.19 -7.36 3.27
N GLU A 34 14.05 -8.32 3.62
CA GLU A 34 15.34 -8.04 4.25
C GLU A 34 16.26 -7.25 3.33
N ARG A 35 16.36 -7.69 2.07
CA ARG A 35 17.22 -7.07 1.07
C ARG A 35 16.76 -5.65 0.77
N ALA A 36 15.47 -5.46 0.44
CA ALA A 36 14.91 -4.15 0.11
C ALA A 36 15.01 -3.18 1.30
N GLY A 37 14.73 -3.66 2.51
CA GLY A 37 14.85 -2.84 3.71
C GLY A 37 16.29 -2.39 3.97
N ARG A 38 17.28 -3.28 3.79
CA ARG A 38 18.70 -2.92 3.93
C ARG A 38 19.12 -1.89 2.88
N THR A 39 18.79 -2.14 1.61
CA THR A 39 19.08 -1.19 0.52
C THR A 39 18.47 0.18 0.79
N LEU A 40 17.21 0.25 1.21
CA LEU A 40 16.55 1.54 1.52
C LEU A 40 17.20 2.26 2.69
N LEU A 41 17.64 1.55 3.72
CA LEU A 41 18.34 2.16 4.85
C LEU A 41 19.68 2.76 4.41
N ASP A 42 20.47 1.99 3.65
CA ASP A 42 21.76 2.46 3.13
C ASP A 42 21.55 3.70 2.23
N MET A 43 20.52 3.70 1.37
CA MET A 43 20.19 4.84 0.50
C MET A 43 19.73 6.08 1.28
N LEU A 44 18.97 5.89 2.37
CA LEU A 44 18.52 6.99 3.23
C LEU A 44 19.69 7.60 4.00
N GLU A 45 20.65 6.77 4.44
CA GLU A 45 21.86 7.19 5.14
C GLU A 45 22.73 8.10 4.27
N VAL A 46 22.94 7.74 2.99
CA VAL A 46 23.65 8.61 2.02
C VAL A 46 22.79 9.74 1.46
N GLY A 47 21.51 9.80 1.84
CA GLY A 47 20.62 10.92 1.52
C GLY A 47 20.01 10.92 0.12
N LEU A 48 19.96 9.78 -0.59
CA LEU A 48 19.39 9.68 -1.94
C LEU A 48 17.91 10.10 -1.98
N ALA A 49 17.59 11.03 -2.89
CA ALA A 49 16.26 11.65 -2.97
C ALA A 49 15.14 10.64 -3.29
N GLU A 50 15.43 9.63 -4.10
CA GLU A 50 14.48 8.57 -4.47
C GLU A 50 14.05 7.71 -3.27
N ALA A 51 14.94 7.52 -2.28
CA ALA A 51 14.63 6.74 -1.10
C ALA A 51 13.74 7.49 -0.11
N ARG A 52 13.69 8.83 -0.16
CA ARG A 52 12.93 9.66 0.80
C ARG A 52 11.42 9.64 0.60
N THR A 53 10.93 9.07 -0.49
CA THR A 53 9.49 9.07 -0.80
C THR A 53 9.03 7.73 -1.35
N TYR A 54 7.80 7.34 -1.03
CA TYR A 54 7.15 6.13 -1.52
C TYR A 54 5.74 6.42 -2.01
N ALA A 55 5.25 5.60 -2.92
CA ALA A 55 3.90 5.73 -3.48
C ALA A 55 2.88 4.97 -2.63
N THR A 56 1.70 5.55 -2.47
CA THR A 56 0.54 4.89 -1.88
C THR A 56 -0.68 5.14 -2.78
N PRO A 57 -1.77 4.38 -2.65
CA PRO A 57 -3.01 4.64 -3.37
C PRO A 57 -3.58 6.06 -3.13
N LEU A 58 -3.22 6.68 -2.00
CA LEU A 58 -3.66 8.02 -1.60
C LEU A 58 -2.59 9.10 -1.88
N GLY A 59 -1.57 8.78 -2.68
CA GLY A 59 -0.51 9.71 -3.08
C GLY A 59 0.85 9.42 -2.44
N PRO A 60 1.89 10.20 -2.80
CA PRO A 60 3.24 10.00 -2.28
C PRO A 60 3.35 10.37 -0.80
N ARG A 61 4.21 9.65 -0.08
CA ARG A 61 4.50 9.84 1.35
C ARG A 61 5.99 9.88 1.62
N THR A 62 6.39 10.50 2.72
CA THR A 62 7.78 10.57 3.16
C THR A 62 8.21 9.27 3.82
N ARG A 63 9.35 8.73 3.38
CA ARG A 63 10.00 7.56 3.96
C ARG A 63 11.07 8.00 4.95
N THR A 64 11.04 7.45 6.17
CA THR A 64 12.08 7.64 7.18
C THR A 64 12.76 6.30 7.52
N PRO A 65 14.00 6.31 8.04
CA PRO A 65 14.67 5.08 8.47
C PRO A 65 13.89 4.30 9.54
N GLU A 66 13.23 5.00 10.46
CA GLU A 66 12.41 4.42 11.51
C GLU A 66 11.22 3.66 10.91
N LEU A 67 10.57 4.27 9.90
CA LEU A 67 9.45 3.67 9.19
C LEU A 67 9.88 2.40 8.45
N VAL A 68 11.06 2.40 7.83
CA VAL A 68 11.62 1.22 7.16
C VAL A 68 11.88 0.09 8.15
N ARG A 69 12.54 0.37 9.28
CA ARG A 69 12.80 -0.64 10.32
C ARG A 69 11.51 -1.22 10.89
N HIS A 70 10.51 -0.37 11.12
CA HIS A 70 9.19 -0.81 11.58
C HIS A 70 8.50 -1.70 10.53
N ALA A 71 8.48 -1.29 9.26
CA ALA A 71 7.90 -2.08 8.17
C ALA A 71 8.57 -3.46 8.04
N MET A 72 9.91 -3.53 8.12
CA MET A 72 10.61 -4.81 8.14
C MET A 72 10.18 -5.69 9.32
N ALA A 73 10.05 -5.12 10.52
CA ALA A 73 9.63 -5.86 11.71
C ALA A 73 8.19 -6.40 11.59
N GLU A 74 7.28 -5.61 11.01
CA GLU A 74 5.89 -6.02 10.74
C GLU A 74 5.83 -7.21 9.78
N LEU A 75 6.55 -7.15 8.66
CA LEU A 75 6.53 -8.21 7.64
C LEU A 75 7.32 -9.47 8.02
N ARG A 76 8.22 -9.38 9.00
CA ARG A 76 8.92 -10.55 9.57
C ARG A 76 7.99 -11.47 10.38
N SER A 77 6.89 -10.96 10.91
CA SER A 77 5.93 -11.78 11.66
C SER A 77 4.81 -12.25 10.73
N PRO A 78 4.65 -13.57 10.48
CA PRO A 78 3.59 -14.06 9.59
C PRO A 78 2.19 -13.60 10.01
N ALA A 79 1.92 -13.59 11.32
CA ALA A 79 0.64 -13.16 11.86
C ALA A 79 0.33 -11.67 11.60
N ARG A 80 1.35 -10.80 11.63
CA ARG A 80 1.19 -9.37 11.35
C ARG A 80 1.13 -9.10 9.85
N ARG A 81 1.93 -9.83 9.07
CA ARG A 81 2.01 -9.71 7.62
C ARG A 81 0.65 -9.87 6.92
N ILE A 82 -0.17 -10.82 7.35
CA ILE A 82 -1.51 -11.07 6.76
C ILE A 82 -2.38 -9.80 6.71
N LEU A 83 -2.34 -8.98 7.77
CA LEU A 83 -3.12 -7.73 7.77
C LEU A 83 -2.59 -6.77 6.70
N HIS A 84 -1.28 -6.63 6.57
CA HIS A 84 -0.69 -5.77 5.54
C HIS A 84 -1.01 -6.29 4.12
N GLU A 85 -1.05 -7.60 3.92
CA GLU A 85 -1.42 -8.20 2.62
C GLU A 85 -2.87 -7.87 2.24
N LEU A 86 -3.79 -7.98 3.20
CA LEU A 86 -5.20 -7.63 3.01
C LEU A 86 -5.37 -6.17 2.56
N TRP A 87 -4.66 -5.23 3.19
CA TRP A 87 -4.75 -3.81 2.86
C TRP A 87 -3.95 -3.41 1.63
N ALA A 88 -2.91 -4.17 1.26
CA ALA A 88 -2.10 -3.94 0.07
C ALA A 88 -2.74 -4.46 -1.23
N GLY A 89 -3.85 -5.21 -1.14
CA GLY A 89 -4.65 -5.68 -2.28
C GLY A 89 -5.21 -4.56 -3.18
N HIS A 90 -5.09 -3.30 -2.75
CA HIS A 90 -5.23 -2.13 -3.62
C HIS A 90 -3.83 -1.71 -4.09
N PRO A 91 -3.40 -2.07 -5.31
CA PRO A 91 -2.04 -1.81 -5.76
C PRO A 91 -1.78 -0.30 -5.74
N ALA A 92 -0.74 0.12 -5.01
CA ALA A 92 -0.21 1.47 -5.15
C ALA A 92 0.30 1.63 -6.58
N ARG A 93 -0.17 2.67 -7.26
CA ARG A 93 0.28 2.99 -8.61
C ARG A 93 1.81 3.16 -8.62
N PRO A 94 2.56 2.43 -9.47
CA PRO A 94 4.01 2.58 -9.55
C PRO A 94 4.42 4.01 -9.91
N ARG A 95 5.51 4.50 -9.29
CA ARG A 95 6.06 5.83 -9.58
C ARG A 95 6.61 5.86 -11.00
N GLY A 96 6.06 6.74 -11.85
CA GLY A 96 6.43 6.89 -13.27
C GLY A 96 5.37 6.42 -14.27
N ALA A 97 4.29 5.78 -13.83
CA ALA A 97 3.18 5.47 -14.73
C ALA A 97 2.49 6.77 -15.21
N PRO A 98 2.34 7.03 -16.52
CA PRO A 98 1.73 8.26 -17.04
C PRO A 98 0.28 8.36 -16.57
N GLN A 99 -0.10 9.48 -15.93
CA GLN A 99 -1.49 9.76 -15.58
C GLN A 99 -2.31 9.63 -16.87
N ARG A 100 -3.04 8.51 -17.03
CA ARG A 100 -4.13 8.49 -18.00
C ARG A 100 -5.02 9.64 -17.55
N GLY A 101 -5.08 10.69 -18.36
CA GLY A 101 -5.97 11.80 -18.12
C GLY A 101 -7.32 11.21 -17.73
N ALA A 102 -7.88 11.70 -16.63
CA ALA A 102 -9.25 11.39 -16.26
C ALA A 102 -10.16 12.05 -17.30
N THR A 103 -10.25 11.46 -18.48
CA THR A 103 -11.43 11.54 -19.31
C THR A 103 -12.18 10.28 -18.96
N HIS A 104 -13.04 10.37 -17.95
CA HIS A 104 -13.96 9.30 -17.63
C HIS A 104 -14.89 9.19 -18.85
N PRO A 105 -14.91 8.07 -19.60
CA PRO A 105 -15.81 7.94 -20.75
C PRO A 105 -17.29 7.78 -20.34
N ASP A 106 -17.60 7.96 -19.05
CA ASP A 106 -18.79 7.43 -18.37
C ASP A 106 -19.59 8.54 -17.66
N ASP A 107 -19.26 9.83 -17.84
CA ASP A 107 -20.18 10.92 -17.47
C ASP A 107 -21.46 10.91 -18.34
N ALA A 108 -21.56 9.98 -19.29
CA ALA A 108 -22.73 9.70 -20.11
C ALA A 108 -23.32 8.28 -19.92
N ALA A 109 -22.82 7.48 -18.97
CA ALA A 109 -23.43 6.18 -18.70
C ALA A 109 -24.55 6.32 -17.66
N GLU A 110 -25.77 6.06 -18.12
CA GLU A 110 -26.91 5.84 -17.23
C GLU A 110 -26.53 4.86 -16.10
N PRO A 111 -26.96 5.10 -14.85
CA PRO A 111 -26.74 4.18 -13.76
C PRO A 111 -27.33 2.83 -14.15
N TRP A 112 -26.49 1.80 -14.16
CA TRP A 112 -26.85 0.47 -14.67
C TRP A 112 -28.14 -0.03 -13.99
N PRO A 113 -29.24 -0.23 -14.75
CA PRO A 113 -30.57 -0.41 -14.18
C PRO A 113 -30.74 -1.69 -13.34
N PHE A 114 -29.81 -2.64 -13.45
CA PHE A 114 -29.87 -3.94 -12.75
C PHE A 114 -28.65 -4.28 -11.90
N GLY A 115 -27.76 -3.32 -11.59
CA GLY A 115 -26.52 -3.60 -10.84
C GLY A 115 -26.73 -4.30 -9.49
N PHE A 116 -27.90 -4.13 -8.87
CA PHE A 116 -28.25 -4.74 -7.59
C PHE A 116 -28.78 -6.19 -7.72
N HIS A 117 -29.25 -6.60 -8.91
CA HIS A 117 -29.91 -7.89 -9.10
C HIS A 117 -28.97 -9.05 -9.44
N ALA A 118 -27.76 -8.78 -9.94
CA ALA A 118 -26.81 -9.83 -10.32
C ALA A 118 -26.35 -10.71 -9.14
N HIS A 119 -26.45 -10.20 -7.91
CA HIS A 119 -26.00 -10.91 -6.70
C HIS A 119 -27.04 -10.95 -5.57
N GLY A 120 -28.32 -10.68 -5.88
CA GLY A 120 -29.44 -10.86 -4.92
C GLY A 120 -29.52 -9.84 -3.78
N TRP A 121 -28.87 -8.68 -3.90
CA TRP A 121 -28.93 -7.63 -2.89
C TRP A 121 -30.15 -6.73 -3.11
N ARG A 122 -30.91 -6.46 -2.03
CA ARG A 122 -32.02 -5.48 -2.05
C ARG A 122 -31.54 -4.16 -1.45
N ARG A 123 -31.93 -3.03 -2.06
CA ARG A 123 -31.72 -1.71 -1.45
C ARG A 123 -32.58 -1.57 -0.18
N PRO A 124 -32.08 -0.87 0.85
CA PRO A 124 -32.88 -0.47 2.01
C PRO A 124 -33.98 0.52 1.62
#